data_AF-A0A1I3ZND6-F1
#
_entry.id   AF-A0A1I3ZND6-F1
#
_cell.length_a   1.000
_cell.length_b   1.000
_cell.length_c   1.000
_cell.angle_alpha   90.00
_cell.angle_beta   90.00
_cell.angle_gamma   90.00
#
_symmetry.space_group_name_H-M   'P 1'
#
loop_
_entity.id
_entity.type
_entity.pdbx_description
1 polymer ?
#
loop_
_entity_poly.entity_id
_entity_poly.type
_entity_poly.pdbx_seq_one_letter_code
_entity_poly.pdbx_strand_id
1 'polypeptide(L)'
;MRFAIFAVATASILQLAIGGAFANEPQSGYLPWRLPLPRVAEPSSDSLARPSGLRVSSARPSNYIASMTSVHNDVDGDGRSDLIWYTYFSDHTIPTYWNLSYWRMEGPSRASTHNHIFQSDLRAAPTSGDFNGDGRTDLLYGPPVYHPINRFWFSRGDGGFDTAQASGGDQYIGWALTYLPNNVDLNSDGRDDILLRKANNNLGAYLLMDGRTVLGSVIFDLGPGYAINGAGDFDGDGLGDLLCSLTALGHLYFWHNRGDGGFDVSLIAVYDPSWEIVGNPDLNGDGRSDIVWSNQALNMLGFWWLDGASIIRSDSKWAGPRPRVATGDFDGDGIGDVVWTQQVSPYYSFMWRSRGDGEFDAYLIAQINQYWRSAL
;
A
#
# COMPACT_ATOMS: atom_id res chain seq x y z
N MET A 1 -36.28 -26.02 7.79
CA MET A 1 -35.12 -26.27 6.90
C MET A 1 -35.61 -26.49 5.47
N ARG A 2 -35.54 -25.45 4.64
CA ARG A 2 -35.58 -25.56 3.18
C ARG A 2 -34.63 -24.49 2.66
N PHE A 3 -33.45 -24.90 2.20
CA PHE A 3 -32.53 -24.02 1.49
C PHE A 3 -33.04 -23.90 0.06
N ALA A 4 -33.42 -22.69 -0.34
CA ALA A 4 -33.69 -22.35 -1.72
C ALA A 4 -32.34 -22.08 -2.40
N ILE A 5 -31.93 -22.98 -3.29
CA ILE A 5 -30.83 -22.75 -4.23
C ILE A 5 -31.39 -21.84 -5.32
N PHE A 6 -31.05 -20.56 -5.29
CA PHE A 6 -31.28 -19.68 -6.43
C PHE A 6 -30.19 -19.97 -7.47
N ALA A 7 -30.59 -20.58 -8.58
CA ALA A 7 -29.78 -20.63 -9.78
C ALA A 7 -29.70 -19.22 -10.36
N VAL A 8 -28.56 -18.56 -10.20
CA VAL A 8 -28.25 -17.33 -10.93
C VAL A 8 -27.77 -17.74 -12.33
N ALA A 9 -28.46 -17.25 -13.35
CA ALA A 9 -28.08 -17.44 -14.73
C ALA A 9 -26.66 -16.90 -14.96
N THR A 10 -25.76 -17.76 -15.42
CA THR A 10 -24.40 -17.39 -15.82
C THR A 10 -24.46 -16.57 -17.10
N ALA A 11 -24.56 -15.26 -16.97
CA ALA A 11 -24.08 -14.34 -17.99
C ALA A 11 -22.56 -14.27 -17.84
N SER A 12 -21.84 -14.95 -18.74
CA SER A 12 -20.40 -14.85 -18.87
C SER A 12 -20.01 -13.41 -19.20
N ILE A 13 -19.49 -12.69 -18.21
CA ILE A 13 -18.64 -11.53 -18.45
C ILE A 13 -17.27 -11.91 -17.89
N LEU A 14 -16.46 -12.61 -18.70
CA LEU A 14 -15.01 -12.46 -18.54
C LEU A 14 -14.71 -11.01 -18.92
N GLN A 15 -14.69 -10.11 -17.95
CA GLN A 15 -14.04 -8.81 -18.14
C GLN A 15 -12.54 -9.04 -17.95
N LEU A 16 -11.96 -9.65 -18.98
CA LEU A 16 -10.53 -9.85 -19.10
C LEU A 16 -9.85 -8.50 -19.29
N ALA A 17 -8.82 -8.28 -18.48
CA ALA A 17 -7.73 -7.33 -18.63
C ALA A 17 -7.92 -5.94 -18.00
N ILE A 18 -7.01 -5.64 -17.09
CA ILE A 18 -6.32 -4.36 -17.05
C ILE A 18 -5.71 -4.14 -18.46
N GLY A 19 -6.45 -3.46 -19.34
CA GLY A 19 -6.01 -3.13 -20.70
C GLY A 19 -5.96 -4.32 -21.68
N GLY A 20 -7.06 -4.59 -22.36
CA GLY A 20 -7.08 -5.42 -23.56
C GLY A 20 -6.50 -4.69 -24.76
N ALA A 21 -5.17 -4.61 -24.87
CA ALA A 21 -4.47 -4.37 -26.12
C ALA A 21 -3.10 -5.01 -26.01
N PHE A 22 -2.66 -5.69 -27.07
CA PHE A 22 -1.29 -6.11 -27.22
C PHE A 22 -0.36 -4.91 -26.98
N ALA A 23 0.22 -4.81 -25.80
CA ALA A 23 1.35 -3.94 -25.55
C ALA A 23 2.50 -4.53 -26.37
N ASN A 24 2.61 -4.08 -27.62
CA ASN A 24 3.77 -4.38 -28.44
C ASN A 24 5.00 -4.05 -27.58
N GLU A 25 5.97 -4.97 -27.53
CA GLU A 25 7.36 -4.54 -27.32
C GLU A 25 7.59 -3.31 -28.18
N PRO A 26 8.31 -2.27 -27.71
CA PRO A 26 8.64 -1.17 -28.57
C PRO A 26 9.41 -1.72 -29.78
N GLN A 27 8.71 -1.82 -30.92
CA GLN A 27 9.32 -1.89 -32.23
C GLN A 27 10.29 -0.71 -32.28
N SER A 28 11.57 -1.01 -32.44
CA SER A 28 12.64 -0.02 -32.48
C SER A 28 12.36 0.98 -33.61
N GLY A 29 11.66 2.08 -33.33
CA GLY A 29 11.40 3.05 -34.40
C GLY A 29 10.49 4.23 -34.09
N TYR A 30 9.47 4.09 -33.23
CA TYR A 30 8.54 5.20 -32.97
C TYR A 30 8.11 5.21 -31.49
N LEU A 31 8.68 6.13 -30.71
CA LEU A 31 8.38 6.32 -29.29
C LEU A 31 7.72 7.69 -29.10
N PRO A 32 6.46 7.80 -28.66
CA PRO A 32 5.95 9.07 -28.13
C PRO A 32 6.41 9.34 -26.70
N TRP A 33 7.02 8.38 -25.99
CA TRP A 33 7.35 8.55 -24.57
C TRP A 33 8.71 7.95 -24.23
N ARG A 34 9.75 8.78 -24.17
CA ARG A 34 10.99 8.42 -23.46
C ARG A 34 10.75 8.68 -21.98
N LEU A 35 10.99 7.67 -21.13
CA LEU A 35 11.38 7.95 -19.75
C LEU A 35 12.44 9.06 -19.78
N PRO A 36 12.34 10.11 -18.95
CA PRO A 36 13.32 11.18 -18.95
C PRO A 36 14.71 10.57 -18.88
N LEU A 37 15.54 10.78 -19.92
CA LEU A 37 16.93 10.38 -19.83
C LEU A 37 17.55 11.20 -18.69
N PRO A 38 18.30 10.59 -17.77
CA PRO A 38 18.96 11.34 -16.71
C PRO A 38 19.80 12.44 -17.36
N ARG A 39 19.50 13.70 -17.04
CA ARG A 39 20.43 14.79 -17.38
C ARG A 39 21.71 14.48 -16.63
N VAL A 40 22.84 14.52 -17.33
CA VAL A 40 24.18 14.36 -16.76
C VAL A 40 24.44 15.56 -15.85
N ALA A 41 23.94 15.48 -14.63
CA ALA A 41 24.40 16.21 -13.47
C ALA A 41 24.45 15.16 -12.37
N GLU A 42 25.63 14.57 -12.17
CA GLU A 42 25.87 13.66 -11.06
C GLU A 42 25.48 14.37 -9.76
N PRO A 43 24.49 13.88 -8.99
CA PRO A 43 24.33 14.33 -7.62
C PRO A 43 25.53 13.77 -6.85
N SER A 44 26.19 14.64 -6.08
CA SER A 44 27.28 14.27 -5.19
C SER A 44 26.89 13.03 -4.37
N SER A 45 27.76 12.03 -4.41
CA SER A 45 27.71 10.85 -3.57
C SER A 45 27.80 11.26 -2.09
N ASP A 46 26.68 11.63 -1.46
CA ASP A 46 26.63 11.64 -0.01
C ASP A 46 26.68 10.20 0.46
N SER A 47 27.84 9.88 1.00
CA SER A 47 28.35 8.55 1.25
C SER A 47 27.69 7.93 2.47
N LEU A 48 26.84 6.92 2.27
CA LEU A 48 26.79 5.80 3.20
C LEU A 48 27.78 4.75 2.69
N ALA A 49 28.96 4.74 3.31
CA ALA A 49 30.07 3.88 2.96
C ALA A 49 29.70 2.39 3.06
N ARG A 50 30.15 1.61 2.08
CA ARG A 50 30.12 0.14 2.06
C ARG A 50 31.02 -0.46 3.15
N PRO A 51 30.56 -1.49 3.87
CA PRO A 51 31.45 -2.55 4.36
C PRO A 51 31.42 -3.72 3.37
N SER A 52 32.58 -4.17 2.93
CA SER A 52 32.77 -5.27 1.99
C SER A 52 32.47 -6.64 2.61
N GLY A 53 31.69 -7.51 1.93
CA GLY A 53 31.74 -8.96 2.17
C GLY A 53 30.43 -9.73 2.42
N LEU A 54 29.24 -9.23 2.06
CA LEU A 54 27.96 -9.83 2.51
C LEU A 54 27.16 -10.58 1.44
N ARG A 55 26.62 -11.76 1.81
CA ARG A 55 25.68 -12.58 1.01
C ARG A 55 24.25 -12.47 1.56
N VAL A 56 23.26 -12.56 0.67
CA VAL A 56 21.83 -12.27 0.89
C VAL A 56 21.01 -13.55 1.06
N SER A 57 20.03 -13.54 1.97
CA SER A 57 18.87 -14.45 1.97
C SER A 57 17.56 -13.66 1.80
N SER A 58 16.55 -14.29 1.20
CA SER A 58 15.32 -13.68 0.69
C SER A 58 14.33 -13.28 1.79
N ALA A 59 13.99 -11.99 1.87
CA ALA A 59 12.83 -11.50 2.58
C ALA A 59 11.62 -11.40 1.63
N ARG A 60 10.43 -11.68 2.15
CA ARG A 60 9.15 -11.64 1.42
C ARG A 60 8.74 -10.18 1.13
N PRO A 61 8.09 -9.89 -0.01
CA PRO A 61 7.54 -8.57 -0.28
C PRO A 61 6.31 -8.32 0.62
N SER A 62 6.19 -7.11 1.15
CA SER A 62 5.03 -6.58 1.89
C SER A 62 4.98 -5.11 1.56
N ASN A 63 3.87 -4.61 1.01
CA ASN A 63 3.92 -3.37 0.27
C ASN A 63 2.51 -2.71 0.25
N TYR A 64 2.47 -1.48 0.78
CA TYR A 64 1.52 -0.35 0.57
C TYR A 64 0.26 -0.33 1.39
N ILE A 65 -0.28 0.89 1.64
CA ILE A 65 -1.29 1.33 2.64
C ILE A 65 -2.30 2.35 2.07
N ALA A 66 -3.56 2.21 2.50
CA ALA A 66 -4.71 3.03 2.20
C ALA A 66 -4.89 4.21 3.17
N SER A 67 -5.81 5.11 2.86
CA SER A 67 -6.25 6.27 3.63
C SER A 67 -7.57 6.72 3.00
N MET A 68 -8.45 7.38 3.76
CA MET A 68 -9.68 7.98 3.22
C MET A 68 -9.43 9.25 2.40
N THR A 69 -8.17 9.72 2.37
CA THR A 69 -7.71 10.80 1.50
C THR A 69 -6.67 10.26 0.53
N SER A 70 -6.48 10.92 -0.63
CA SER A 70 -5.35 10.67 -1.52
C SER A 70 -3.99 10.84 -0.82
N VAL A 71 -3.94 11.61 0.27
CA VAL A 71 -2.76 11.78 1.11
C VAL A 71 -2.53 10.53 1.96
N HIS A 72 -1.37 9.89 1.74
CA HIS A 72 -0.90 8.70 2.43
C HIS A 72 0.49 8.95 2.99
N ASN A 73 0.83 8.46 4.18
CA ASN A 73 2.19 8.62 4.71
C ASN A 73 2.65 10.08 4.84
N ASP A 74 1.75 11.02 5.10
CA ASP A 74 2.12 12.39 5.46
C ASP A 74 2.74 12.41 6.86
N VAL A 75 4.05 12.18 6.96
CA VAL A 75 4.71 12.03 8.26
C VAL A 75 4.85 13.40 8.92
N ASP A 76 4.92 14.50 8.17
CA ASP A 76 5.13 15.84 8.74
C ASP A 76 3.88 16.72 8.85
N GLY A 77 2.75 16.28 8.33
CA GLY A 77 1.46 16.96 8.38
C GLY A 77 1.41 18.14 7.42
N ASP A 78 2.19 18.12 6.33
CA ASP A 78 2.22 19.19 5.33
C ASP A 78 1.11 19.08 4.27
N GLY A 79 0.28 18.05 4.36
CA GLY A 79 -0.80 17.75 3.43
C GLY A 79 -0.34 16.99 2.20
N ARG A 80 0.86 16.41 2.21
CA ARG A 80 1.40 15.60 1.11
C ARG A 80 1.88 14.27 1.63
N SER A 81 1.83 13.31 0.73
CA SER A 81 2.35 11.97 0.98
C SER A 81 3.86 12.00 1.01
N ASP A 82 4.47 11.28 1.96
CA ASP A 82 5.91 11.05 2.00
C ASP A 82 6.27 9.61 1.62
N LEU A 83 7.51 9.40 1.18
CA LEU A 83 8.01 8.05 0.92
C LEU A 83 8.70 7.50 2.16
N ILE A 84 8.18 6.41 2.72
CA ILE A 84 8.79 5.75 3.88
C ILE A 84 9.55 4.51 3.43
N TRP A 85 10.87 4.55 3.48
CA TRP A 85 11.71 3.44 3.09
C TRP A 85 12.15 2.61 4.29
N TYR A 86 12.26 1.30 4.09
CA TYR A 86 12.84 0.42 5.08
C TYR A 86 13.93 -0.46 4.46
N THR A 87 15.05 -0.57 5.17
CA THR A 87 16.20 -1.36 4.73
C THR A 87 16.57 -2.38 5.79
N TYR A 88 16.74 -3.63 5.35
CA TYR A 88 17.09 -4.77 6.21
C TYR A 88 18.60 -4.98 6.19
N PHE A 89 19.24 -4.96 7.36
CA PHE A 89 20.64 -5.33 7.52
C PHE A 89 20.75 -6.57 8.43
N SER A 90 21.28 -7.66 7.87
CA SER A 90 21.79 -8.78 8.67
C SER A 90 23.15 -9.20 8.15
N ASP A 91 24.20 -8.86 8.88
CA ASP A 91 25.37 -9.73 8.94
C ASP A 91 25.25 -10.55 10.23
N HIS A 92 25.64 -11.82 10.21
CA HIS A 92 25.46 -12.71 11.36
C HIS A 92 26.42 -12.36 12.54
N THR A 93 26.99 -11.16 12.54
CA THR A 93 27.99 -10.65 13.49
C THR A 93 27.54 -9.42 14.28
N ILE A 94 26.44 -8.78 13.87
CA ILE A 94 25.81 -7.62 14.53
C ILE A 94 24.32 -7.95 14.77
N PRO A 95 23.67 -7.46 15.84
CA PRO A 95 22.23 -7.59 15.99
C PRO A 95 21.50 -7.07 14.75
N THR A 96 20.45 -7.76 14.30
CA THR A 96 19.63 -7.37 13.15
C THR A 96 19.04 -5.98 13.35
N TYR A 97 19.20 -5.08 12.37
CA TYR A 97 18.63 -3.73 12.42
C TYR A 97 17.81 -3.45 11.17
N TRP A 98 16.71 -2.72 11.39
CA TRP A 98 16.00 -2.03 10.32
C TRP A 98 16.35 -0.56 10.40
N ASN A 99 16.74 0.00 9.26
CA ASN A 99 16.85 1.44 9.12
C ASN A 99 15.63 1.91 8.33
N LEU A 100 14.85 2.77 8.98
CA LEU A 100 13.75 3.49 8.36
C LEU A 100 14.33 4.80 7.83
N SER A 101 14.12 5.08 6.56
CA SER A 101 14.48 6.34 5.96
C SER A 101 13.23 6.90 5.35
N TYR A 102 12.76 8.08 5.75
CA TYR A 102 11.65 8.69 5.03
C TYR A 102 12.10 9.94 4.28
N TRP A 103 11.51 10.14 3.13
CA TRP A 103 11.78 11.24 2.22
C TRP A 103 10.56 12.13 2.20
N ARG A 104 10.74 13.37 2.64
CA ARG A 104 9.69 14.36 2.47
C ARG A 104 9.55 14.70 1.00
N MET A 105 8.37 14.55 0.44
CA MET A 105 8.13 14.75 -1.00
C MET A 105 7.53 16.12 -1.30
N GLU A 106 7.91 16.68 -2.44
CA GLU A 106 7.32 17.89 -3.03
C GLU A 106 7.08 17.59 -4.51
N GLY A 107 6.05 16.79 -4.76
CA GLY A 107 5.81 16.11 -6.02
C GLY A 107 7.00 15.26 -6.43
N PRO A 108 7.57 15.43 -7.64
CA PRO A 108 8.69 14.62 -8.08
C PRO A 108 10.03 14.95 -7.41
N SER A 109 10.06 15.95 -6.51
CA SER A 109 11.27 16.40 -5.83
C SER A 109 11.31 15.91 -4.39
N ARG A 110 12.52 15.64 -3.88
CA ARG A 110 12.73 15.33 -2.45
C ARG A 110 13.11 16.59 -1.69
N ALA A 111 12.28 17.01 -0.76
CA ALA A 111 12.53 18.17 0.11
C ALA A 111 13.57 17.89 1.18
N SER A 112 13.46 16.73 1.85
CA SER A 112 14.40 16.34 2.91
C SER A 112 14.50 14.82 3.06
N THR A 113 15.48 14.36 3.84
CA THR A 113 15.64 12.94 4.20
C THR A 113 15.92 12.82 5.69
N HIS A 114 15.16 11.96 6.35
CA HIS A 114 15.36 11.60 7.75
C HIS A 114 15.65 10.11 7.84
N ASN A 115 16.75 9.74 8.51
CA ASN A 115 17.16 8.35 8.72
C ASN A 115 17.05 8.01 10.19
N HIS A 116 16.33 6.94 10.50
CA HIS A 116 16.12 6.43 11.84
C HIS A 116 16.54 4.97 11.92
N ILE A 117 17.58 4.74 12.71
CA ILE A 117 18.02 3.38 13.04
C ILE A 117 17.24 2.93 14.26
N PHE A 118 16.36 1.95 14.06
CA PHE A 118 15.64 1.35 15.16
C PHE A 118 16.30 0.03 15.53
N GLN A 119 16.95 0.02 16.71
CA GLN A 119 17.42 -1.22 17.31
C GLN A 119 16.23 -2.06 17.71
N SER A 120 15.94 -3.11 16.96
CA SER A 120 14.73 -3.87 17.19
C SER A 120 14.86 -5.32 16.72
N ASP A 121 14.14 -6.16 17.43
CA ASP A 121 13.82 -7.55 17.09
C ASP A 121 12.83 -7.66 15.91
N LEU A 122 12.66 -6.59 15.14
CA LEU A 122 11.74 -6.48 14.01
C LEU A 122 12.02 -7.59 12.98
N ARG A 123 10.96 -8.30 12.59
CA ARG A 123 10.99 -9.32 11.53
C ARG A 123 10.06 -8.99 10.35
N ALA A 124 9.36 -7.86 10.41
CA ALA A 124 8.41 -7.39 9.40
C ALA A 124 8.46 -5.86 9.28
N ALA A 125 8.06 -5.33 8.13
CA ALA A 125 7.88 -3.90 7.91
C ALA A 125 6.75 -3.34 8.81
N PRO A 126 6.85 -2.09 9.29
CA PRO A 126 5.74 -1.46 9.99
C PRO A 126 4.57 -1.21 9.03
N THR A 127 3.38 -1.08 9.60
CA THR A 127 2.23 -0.47 8.94
C THR A 127 2.16 1.01 9.34
N SER A 128 1.58 1.87 8.51
CA SER A 128 1.53 3.31 8.69
C SER A 128 0.10 3.84 8.63
N GLY A 129 -0.25 4.83 9.43
CA GLY A 129 -1.58 5.46 9.42
C GLY A 129 -1.68 6.50 10.53
N ASP A 130 -2.63 7.43 10.44
CA ASP A 130 -2.90 8.39 11.51
C ASP A 130 -3.79 7.77 12.59
N PHE A 131 -3.19 6.97 13.48
CA PHE A 131 -3.97 6.26 14.51
C PHE A 131 -4.48 7.20 15.61
N ASN A 132 -3.94 8.41 15.72
CA ASN A 132 -4.19 9.32 16.84
C ASN A 132 -4.96 10.60 16.44
N GLY A 133 -5.12 10.86 15.15
CA GLY A 133 -5.94 11.93 14.58
C GLY A 133 -5.26 13.29 14.62
N ASP A 134 -3.92 13.32 14.67
CA ASP A 134 -3.16 14.56 14.67
C ASP A 134 -2.79 15.07 13.27
N GLY A 135 -3.29 14.38 12.23
CA GLY A 135 -3.04 14.70 10.83
C GLY A 135 -1.67 14.25 10.35
N ARG A 136 -0.96 13.40 11.12
CA ARG A 136 0.35 12.88 10.73
C ARG A 136 0.33 11.36 10.73
N THR A 137 1.08 10.81 9.80
CA THR A 137 1.21 9.37 9.68
C THR A 137 2.12 8.81 10.78
N ASP A 138 1.53 7.97 11.60
CA ASP A 138 2.21 7.18 12.61
C ASP A 138 2.64 5.82 12.05
N LEU A 139 3.50 5.13 12.79
CA LEU A 139 3.90 3.77 12.47
C LEU A 139 3.47 2.80 13.57
N LEU A 140 2.94 1.67 13.14
CA LEU A 140 2.51 0.57 13.99
C LEU A 140 3.28 -0.69 13.59
N TYR A 141 3.81 -1.40 14.59
CA TYR A 141 4.45 -2.69 14.36
C TYR A 141 4.15 -3.69 15.46
N GLY A 142 4.05 -4.96 15.07
CA GLY A 142 3.86 -6.10 15.97
C GLY A 142 4.73 -7.29 15.57
N PRO A 143 5.14 -8.15 16.51
CA PRO A 143 5.86 -9.37 16.17
C PRO A 143 4.95 -10.30 15.35
N PRO A 144 5.48 -11.06 14.37
CA PRO A 144 4.68 -11.75 13.36
C PRO A 144 3.71 -12.82 13.88
N VAL A 145 3.79 -13.27 15.14
CA VAL A 145 2.93 -14.39 15.62
C VAL A 145 2.53 -14.36 17.11
N TYR A 146 3.19 -13.63 18.03
CA TYR A 146 3.08 -14.00 19.46
C TYR A 146 2.89 -12.90 20.51
N HIS A 147 2.59 -11.65 20.19
CA HIS A 147 2.22 -10.73 21.27
C HIS A 147 1.36 -9.56 20.78
N PRO A 148 0.27 -9.21 21.50
CA PRO A 148 -0.52 -8.01 21.24
C PRO A 148 0.21 -6.71 21.66
N ILE A 149 1.54 -6.75 21.82
CA ILE A 149 2.33 -5.53 22.00
C ILE A 149 2.54 -4.95 20.62
N ASN A 150 1.52 -4.22 20.19
CA ASN A 150 1.61 -3.25 19.14
C ASN A 150 2.44 -2.09 19.68
N ARG A 151 3.60 -1.90 19.09
CA ARG A 151 4.44 -0.74 19.38
C ARG A 151 4.06 0.31 18.36
N PHE A 152 3.70 1.48 18.88
CA PHE A 152 3.38 2.65 18.08
C PHE A 152 4.58 3.58 18.09
N TRP A 153 4.80 4.24 16.98
CA TRP A 153 5.74 5.34 16.82
C TRP A 153 4.92 6.48 16.25
N PHE A 154 4.56 7.42 17.12
CA PHE A 154 3.74 8.56 16.75
C PHE A 154 4.62 9.62 16.11
N SER A 155 4.23 10.14 14.95
CA SER A 155 5.05 11.13 14.29
C SER A 155 5.04 12.44 15.05
N ARG A 156 6.20 13.09 15.14
CA ARG A 156 6.33 14.45 15.68
C ARG A 156 6.34 15.51 14.59
N GLY A 157 6.34 15.08 13.32
CA GLY A 157 6.47 15.91 12.12
C GLY A 157 7.78 16.67 11.97
N ASP A 158 8.79 16.34 12.77
CA ASP A 158 10.08 17.05 12.80
C ASP A 158 11.27 16.18 12.36
N GLY A 159 10.99 15.05 11.73
CA GLY A 159 11.98 13.98 11.60
C GLY A 159 11.67 12.82 12.52
N GLY A 160 11.31 13.05 13.78
CA GLY A 160 11.31 12.01 14.81
C GLY A 160 9.97 11.36 15.08
N PHE A 161 10.02 10.24 15.79
CA PHE A 161 8.85 9.53 16.30
C PHE A 161 8.91 9.36 17.82
N ASP A 162 7.78 9.59 18.48
CA ASP A 162 7.60 9.28 19.90
C ASP A 162 7.20 7.82 20.07
N THR A 163 8.04 7.05 20.77
CA THR A 163 7.80 5.62 20.93
C THR A 163 6.80 5.32 22.04
N ALA A 164 5.94 4.37 21.77
CA ALA A 164 4.79 4.00 22.54
C ALA A 164 4.64 2.48 22.56
N GLN A 165 4.32 1.90 23.72
CA GLN A 165 3.80 0.53 23.76
C GLN A 165 2.32 0.60 24.08
N ALA A 166 1.49 0.01 23.23
CA ALA A 166 0.11 -0.28 23.59
C ALA A 166 0.05 -1.67 24.22
N SER A 167 -0.64 -1.79 25.36
CA SER A 167 -1.07 -3.08 25.87
C SER A 167 -2.38 -3.45 25.17
N GLY A 168 -2.30 -4.20 24.06
CA GLY A 168 -3.48 -4.86 23.52
C GLY A 168 -3.99 -5.89 24.53
N GLY A 169 -5.30 -5.91 24.79
CA GLY A 169 -5.90 -6.93 25.65
C GLY A 169 -5.67 -8.34 25.09
N ASP A 170 -5.59 -9.34 25.96
CA ASP A 170 -5.32 -10.75 25.61
C ASP A 170 -6.29 -11.35 24.56
N GLN A 171 -7.41 -10.68 24.27
CA GLN A 171 -8.45 -11.11 23.34
C GLN A 171 -7.98 -11.22 21.87
N TYR A 172 -6.88 -10.56 21.48
CA TYR A 172 -6.33 -10.62 20.12
C TYR A 172 -5.08 -11.50 19.99
N ILE A 173 -4.78 -12.34 20.98
CA ILE A 173 -3.73 -13.35 20.86
C ILE A 173 -4.05 -14.29 19.69
N GLY A 174 -3.09 -14.47 18.78
CA GLY A 174 -3.22 -15.32 17.60
C GLY A 174 -3.86 -14.65 16.38
N TRP A 175 -4.17 -13.36 16.46
CA TRP A 175 -4.49 -12.52 15.30
C TRP A 175 -3.20 -11.93 14.71
N ALA A 176 -3.17 -11.75 13.39
CA ALA A 176 -2.08 -11.09 12.69
C ALA A 176 -2.57 -9.75 12.13
N LEU A 177 -1.70 -8.74 12.13
CA LEU A 177 -1.89 -7.56 11.31
C LEU A 177 -2.06 -8.00 9.86
N THR A 178 -3.03 -7.41 9.19
CA THR A 178 -3.17 -7.60 7.75
C THR A 178 -2.13 -6.68 7.10
N TYR A 179 -0.93 -7.20 6.80
CA TYR A 179 0.21 -6.44 6.22
C TYR A 179 0.00 -6.08 4.72
N LEU A 180 -1.13 -5.47 4.40
CA LEU A 180 -1.54 -5.04 3.06
C LEU A 180 -2.06 -3.59 3.18
N PRO A 181 -2.62 -2.96 2.13
CA PRO A 181 -2.93 -1.56 2.19
C PRO A 181 -4.12 -1.16 3.07
N ASN A 182 -3.96 -1.22 4.39
CA ASN A 182 -5.09 -1.58 5.25
C ASN A 182 -5.34 -0.70 6.47
N ASN A 183 -4.60 0.39 6.66
CA ASN A 183 -5.03 1.36 7.65
C ASN A 183 -5.99 2.30 6.95
N VAL A 184 -7.19 2.38 7.49
CA VAL A 184 -8.28 3.18 6.96
C VAL A 184 -9.15 3.52 8.15
N ASP A 185 -9.72 4.70 8.15
CA ASP A 185 -10.75 5.08 9.09
C ASP A 185 -12.06 4.32 8.75
N LEU A 186 -12.43 3.34 9.57
CA LEU A 186 -13.59 2.46 9.32
C LEU A 186 -14.87 3.05 9.91
N ASN A 187 -14.81 4.17 10.62
CA ASN A 187 -15.95 4.75 11.33
C ASN A 187 -16.17 6.26 11.06
N SER A 188 -15.37 6.86 10.18
CA SER A 188 -15.39 8.29 9.82
C SER A 188 -15.08 9.22 11.00
N ASP A 189 -14.21 8.81 11.93
CA ASP A 189 -13.82 9.65 13.08
C ASP A 189 -12.53 10.46 12.88
N GLY A 190 -11.91 10.33 11.71
CA GLY A 190 -10.68 11.02 11.31
C GLY A 190 -9.40 10.30 11.77
N ARG A 191 -9.50 9.06 12.25
CA ARG A 191 -8.35 8.25 12.65
C ARG A 191 -8.33 6.95 11.89
N ASP A 192 -7.14 6.56 11.46
CA ASP A 192 -6.95 5.26 10.86
C ASP A 192 -7.12 4.14 11.89
N ASP A 193 -7.87 3.12 11.50
CA ASP A 193 -8.16 1.96 12.31
C ASP A 193 -7.27 0.77 11.94
N ILE A 194 -7.23 -0.23 12.84
CA ILE A 194 -6.39 -1.41 12.64
C ILE A 194 -7.22 -2.57 12.11
N LEU A 195 -6.84 -3.11 10.95
CA LEU A 195 -7.41 -4.33 10.39
C LEU A 195 -6.57 -5.58 10.69
N LEU A 196 -7.19 -6.56 11.32
CA LEU A 196 -6.60 -7.84 11.72
C LEU A 196 -7.22 -9.01 10.96
N ARG A 197 -6.41 -10.05 10.75
CA ARG A 197 -6.85 -11.34 10.25
C ARG A 197 -6.42 -12.47 11.15
N LYS A 198 -7.32 -13.42 11.37
CA LYS A 198 -7.01 -14.66 12.08
C LYS A 198 -6.76 -15.79 11.07
N ALA A 199 -5.52 -16.28 11.06
CA ALA A 199 -5.05 -17.22 10.03
C ALA A 199 -5.73 -18.60 10.06
N ASN A 200 -6.35 -18.99 11.17
CA ASN A 200 -6.82 -20.37 11.37
C ASN A 200 -8.33 -20.58 11.25
N ASN A 201 -9.13 -19.53 11.02
CA ASN A 201 -10.59 -19.65 11.04
C ASN A 201 -11.35 -18.66 10.15
N ASN A 202 -10.69 -18.04 9.17
CA ASN A 202 -11.30 -17.09 8.24
C ASN A 202 -12.01 -15.91 8.91
N LEU A 203 -11.56 -15.47 10.09
CA LEU A 203 -12.11 -14.28 10.72
C LEU A 203 -11.25 -13.05 10.39
N GLY A 204 -11.94 -11.95 10.10
CA GLY A 204 -11.39 -10.60 10.14
C GLY A 204 -11.82 -9.92 11.44
N ALA A 205 -11.06 -8.91 11.84
CA ALA A 205 -11.46 -8.01 12.89
C ALA A 205 -10.91 -6.63 12.61
N TYR A 206 -11.61 -5.58 13.04
CA TYR A 206 -11.04 -4.25 13.09
C TYR A 206 -11.12 -3.67 14.50
N LEU A 207 -10.17 -2.78 14.80
CA LEU A 207 -10.07 -2.06 16.06
C LEU A 207 -10.21 -0.57 15.78
N LEU A 208 -11.19 0.06 16.42
CA LEU A 208 -11.37 1.50 16.36
C LEU A 208 -10.34 2.19 17.26
N MET A 209 -9.57 3.13 16.74
CA MET A 209 -8.36 3.63 17.40
C MET A 209 -8.48 5.06 17.95
N ASP A 210 -7.77 5.32 19.04
CA ASP A 210 -7.44 6.65 19.56
C ASP A 210 -6.01 6.62 20.11
N GLY A 211 -5.06 6.73 19.20
CA GLY A 211 -3.65 6.47 19.40
C GLY A 211 -3.43 5.05 19.95
N ARG A 212 -3.11 4.94 21.24
CA ARG A 212 -2.83 3.65 21.90
C ARG A 212 -4.09 2.97 22.44
N THR A 213 -5.22 3.68 22.44
CA THR A 213 -6.47 3.21 23.02
C THR A 213 -7.32 2.57 21.93
N VAL A 214 -7.88 1.40 22.22
CA VAL A 214 -8.92 0.79 21.38
C VAL A 214 -10.27 1.25 21.90
N LEU A 215 -11.02 2.01 21.11
CA LEU A 215 -12.34 2.54 21.44
C LEU A 215 -13.44 1.49 21.27
N GLY A 216 -13.25 0.59 20.31
CA GLY A 216 -14.20 -0.46 19.96
C GLY A 216 -13.57 -1.50 19.06
N SER A 217 -14.27 -2.61 18.85
CA SER A 217 -13.80 -3.61 17.90
C SER A 217 -14.95 -4.43 17.36
N VAL A 218 -14.80 -4.88 16.13
CA VAL A 218 -15.74 -5.78 15.46
C VAL A 218 -14.98 -7.00 14.96
N ILE A 219 -15.60 -8.18 15.11
CA ILE A 219 -15.15 -9.42 14.48
C ILE A 219 -16.18 -9.78 13.42
N PHE A 220 -15.71 -10.06 12.21
CA PHE A 220 -16.55 -10.44 11.08
C PHE A 220 -16.02 -11.72 10.42
N ASP A 221 -16.93 -12.45 9.77
CA ASP A 221 -16.59 -13.68 9.05
C ASP A 221 -16.18 -13.33 7.61
N LEU A 222 -14.93 -13.65 7.24
CA LEU A 222 -14.47 -13.51 5.86
C LEU A 222 -15.04 -14.62 4.97
N GLY A 223 -15.42 -15.76 5.56
CA GLY A 223 -15.74 -16.97 4.84
C GLY A 223 -14.51 -17.68 4.26
N PRO A 224 -14.65 -18.95 3.86
CA PRO A 224 -13.52 -19.76 3.42
C PRO A 224 -12.91 -19.26 2.11
N GLY A 225 -11.58 -19.08 2.11
CA GLY A 225 -10.79 -18.78 0.92
C GLY A 225 -10.69 -17.30 0.57
N TYR A 226 -11.39 -16.41 1.29
CA TYR A 226 -11.24 -14.98 1.12
C TYR A 226 -9.91 -14.49 1.69
N ALA A 227 -9.29 -13.57 0.95
CA ALA A 227 -8.17 -12.75 1.40
C ALA A 227 -8.57 -11.28 1.26
N ILE A 228 -8.35 -10.50 2.31
CA ILE A 228 -8.38 -9.03 2.21
C ILE A 228 -7.18 -8.63 1.33
N ASN A 229 -7.33 -7.63 0.46
CA ASN A 229 -6.28 -7.13 -0.46
C ASN A 229 -6.08 -5.62 -0.35
N GLY A 230 -7.04 -4.89 0.23
CA GLY A 230 -6.96 -3.47 0.53
C GLY A 230 -8.15 -3.04 1.37
N ALA A 231 -8.03 -1.87 1.97
CA ALA A 231 -9.10 -1.17 2.67
C ALA A 231 -9.14 0.28 2.14
N GLY A 232 -10.24 1.01 2.25
CA GLY A 232 -10.35 2.36 1.68
C GLY A 232 -11.80 2.75 1.46
N ASP A 233 -12.09 4.04 1.33
CA ASP A 233 -13.43 4.50 0.95
C ASP A 233 -13.59 4.33 -0.57
N PHE A 234 -14.20 3.25 -1.04
CA PHE A 234 -14.30 2.94 -2.48
C PHE A 234 -15.61 3.47 -3.10
N ASP A 235 -16.56 3.95 -2.30
CA ASP A 235 -17.85 4.46 -2.76
C ASP A 235 -18.16 5.92 -2.38
N GLY A 236 -17.31 6.55 -1.59
CA GLY A 236 -17.33 7.97 -1.23
C GLY A 236 -18.28 8.31 -0.10
N ASP A 237 -18.66 7.34 0.75
CA ASP A 237 -19.57 7.56 1.87
C ASP A 237 -18.86 7.98 3.17
N GLY A 238 -17.52 8.00 3.16
CA GLY A 238 -16.67 8.38 4.28
C GLY A 238 -16.45 7.26 5.30
N LEU A 239 -16.87 6.02 5.03
CA LEU A 239 -16.52 4.84 5.81
C LEU A 239 -15.49 4.01 5.04
N GLY A 240 -14.46 3.52 5.74
CA GLY A 240 -13.54 2.57 5.13
C GLY A 240 -14.24 1.25 4.77
N ASP A 241 -14.18 0.86 3.50
CA ASP A 241 -14.60 -0.43 2.97
C ASP A 241 -13.42 -1.40 2.81
N LEU A 242 -13.69 -2.64 2.36
CA LEU A 242 -12.65 -3.64 2.06
C LEU A 242 -12.71 -4.16 0.62
N LEU A 243 -11.54 -4.45 0.05
CA LEU A 243 -11.39 -5.25 -1.17
C LEU A 243 -10.95 -6.66 -0.81
N CYS A 244 -11.80 -7.65 -1.06
CA CYS A 244 -11.50 -9.05 -0.76
C CYS A 244 -11.49 -9.92 -2.02
N SER A 245 -10.57 -10.86 -2.09
CA SER A 245 -10.38 -11.75 -3.22
C SER A 245 -10.69 -13.17 -2.81
N LEU A 246 -11.34 -13.91 -3.70
CA LEU A 246 -11.44 -15.36 -3.60
C LEU A 246 -10.43 -15.96 -4.57
N THR A 247 -9.19 -16.09 -4.11
CA THR A 247 -8.02 -16.34 -4.97
C THR A 247 -8.15 -17.61 -5.81
N ALA A 248 -8.80 -18.66 -5.29
CA ALA A 248 -9.02 -19.90 -6.02
C ALA A 248 -9.89 -19.74 -7.27
N LEU A 249 -10.72 -18.70 -7.31
CA LEU A 249 -11.60 -18.39 -8.44
C LEU A 249 -11.17 -17.14 -9.21
N GLY A 250 -10.14 -16.41 -8.73
CA GLY A 250 -9.74 -15.12 -9.31
C GLY A 250 -10.83 -14.06 -9.21
N HIS A 251 -11.74 -14.14 -8.23
CA HIS A 251 -12.78 -13.14 -8.04
C HIS A 251 -12.29 -12.04 -7.11
N LEU A 252 -12.60 -10.78 -7.42
CA LEU A 252 -12.43 -9.63 -6.55
C LEU A 252 -13.81 -9.10 -6.15
N TYR A 253 -13.98 -8.84 -4.86
CA TYR A 253 -15.22 -8.42 -4.23
C TYR A 253 -15.02 -7.10 -3.49
N PHE A 254 -16.01 -6.24 -3.63
CA PHE A 254 -16.24 -5.05 -2.81
C PHE A 254 -17.02 -5.46 -1.56
N TRP A 255 -16.50 -5.13 -0.40
CA TRP A 255 -17.14 -5.35 0.90
C TRP A 255 -17.47 -3.97 1.47
N HIS A 256 -18.68 -3.49 1.16
CA HIS A 256 -19.21 -2.19 1.57
C HIS A 256 -19.45 -2.17 3.07
N ASN A 257 -18.84 -1.22 3.78
CA ASN A 257 -19.01 -1.06 5.21
C ASN A 257 -20.32 -0.31 5.52
N ARG A 258 -21.20 -0.95 6.29
CA ARG A 258 -22.50 -0.36 6.60
C ARG A 258 -22.48 0.59 7.81
N GLY A 259 -21.32 0.75 8.45
CA GLY A 259 -21.17 1.52 9.69
C GLY A 259 -21.77 0.85 10.93
N ASP A 260 -22.37 -0.33 10.79
CA ASP A 260 -23.01 -1.09 11.89
C ASP A 260 -22.18 -2.31 12.34
N GLY A 261 -20.95 -2.43 11.86
CA GLY A 261 -20.08 -3.59 12.05
C GLY A 261 -20.30 -4.74 11.06
N GLY A 262 -21.23 -4.59 10.12
CA GLY A 262 -21.42 -5.51 9.01
C GLY A 262 -20.91 -4.98 7.66
N PHE A 263 -20.72 -5.91 6.72
CA PHE A 263 -20.36 -5.60 5.34
C PHE A 263 -21.37 -6.21 4.36
N ASP A 264 -21.75 -5.45 3.33
CA ASP A 264 -22.47 -5.97 2.17
C ASP A 264 -21.47 -6.34 1.07
N VAL A 265 -21.61 -7.55 0.50
CA VAL A 265 -20.62 -8.12 -0.43
C VAL A 265 -21.12 -8.10 -1.86
N SER A 266 -20.37 -7.45 -2.74
CA SER A 266 -20.63 -7.35 -4.18
C SER A 266 -19.43 -7.83 -5.00
N LEU A 267 -19.67 -8.58 -6.08
CA LEU A 267 -18.59 -8.95 -7.00
C LEU A 267 -18.21 -7.73 -7.85
N ILE A 268 -16.94 -7.37 -7.86
CA ILE A 268 -16.40 -6.36 -8.78
C ILE A 268 -16.15 -7.03 -10.14
N ALA A 269 -15.25 -8.02 -10.15
CA ALA A 269 -14.82 -8.67 -11.39
C ALA A 269 -14.13 -10.02 -11.12
N VAL A 270 -13.95 -10.78 -12.20
CA VAL A 270 -12.96 -11.86 -12.27
C VAL A 270 -11.67 -11.28 -12.85
N TYR A 271 -10.55 -11.36 -12.13
CA TYR A 271 -9.27 -10.80 -12.52
C TYR A 271 -8.25 -11.87 -12.91
N ASP A 272 -7.23 -11.46 -13.68
CA ASP A 272 -6.10 -12.31 -14.01
C ASP A 272 -5.17 -12.42 -12.79
N PRO A 273 -4.95 -13.62 -12.22
CA PRO A 273 -4.16 -13.80 -11.00
C PRO A 273 -2.65 -13.51 -11.17
N SER A 274 -2.18 -13.22 -12.39
CA SER A 274 -0.82 -12.71 -12.62
C SER A 274 -0.65 -11.23 -12.24
N TRP A 275 -1.75 -10.53 -11.98
CA TRP A 275 -1.77 -9.18 -11.45
C TRP A 275 -2.01 -9.16 -9.94
N GLU A 276 -1.21 -8.36 -9.25
CA GLU A 276 -1.26 -8.14 -7.81
C GLU A 276 -1.77 -6.73 -7.53
N ILE A 277 -2.68 -6.56 -6.57
CA ILE A 277 -3.05 -5.23 -6.05
C ILE A 277 -1.86 -4.71 -5.24
N VAL A 278 -1.44 -3.48 -5.53
CA VAL A 278 -0.26 -2.84 -4.92
C VAL A 278 -0.56 -1.44 -4.36
N GLY A 279 -1.80 -0.98 -4.40
CA GLY A 279 -2.22 0.28 -3.78
C GLY A 279 -3.67 0.61 -4.15
N ASN A 280 -4.24 1.57 -3.44
CA ASN A 280 -5.59 2.07 -3.70
C ASN A 280 -5.76 3.59 -3.48
N PRO A 281 -4.90 4.43 -4.11
CA PRO A 281 -5.06 5.88 -4.06
C PRO A 281 -6.31 6.34 -4.81
N ASP A 282 -6.80 7.55 -4.57
CA ASP A 282 -7.75 8.23 -5.46
C ASP A 282 -6.99 8.78 -6.68
N LEU A 283 -7.00 8.09 -7.82
CA LEU A 283 -6.23 8.49 -9.00
C LEU A 283 -6.95 9.52 -9.86
N ASN A 284 -8.21 9.85 -9.55
CA ASN A 284 -9.07 10.64 -10.41
C ASN A 284 -9.58 11.95 -9.76
N GLY A 285 -9.43 12.08 -8.45
CA GLY A 285 -9.80 13.24 -7.65
C GLY A 285 -11.30 13.29 -7.30
N ASP A 286 -12.01 12.17 -7.35
CA ASP A 286 -13.45 12.09 -7.00
C ASP A 286 -13.70 11.80 -5.50
N GLY A 287 -12.63 11.65 -4.71
CA GLY A 287 -12.68 11.36 -3.29
C GLY A 287 -12.82 9.87 -2.99
N ARG A 288 -12.65 8.98 -3.97
CA ARG A 288 -12.79 7.53 -3.80
C ARG A 288 -11.49 6.82 -4.07
N SER A 289 -11.26 5.75 -3.33
CA SER A 289 -10.13 4.85 -3.55
C SER A 289 -10.28 4.13 -4.89
N ASP A 290 -9.22 4.13 -5.68
CA ASP A 290 -9.09 3.34 -6.91
C ASP A 290 -8.23 2.08 -6.65
N ILE A 291 -7.78 1.37 -7.68
CA ILE A 291 -6.84 0.24 -7.52
C ILE A 291 -5.64 0.44 -8.43
N VAL A 292 -4.43 0.30 -7.87
CA VAL A 292 -3.19 0.11 -8.63
C VAL A 292 -2.81 -1.36 -8.65
N TRP A 293 -2.52 -1.86 -9.85
CA TRP A 293 -2.17 -3.23 -10.14
C TRP A 293 -0.73 -3.34 -10.63
N SER A 294 -0.07 -4.45 -10.31
CA SER A 294 1.28 -4.78 -10.79
C SER A 294 1.32 -6.18 -11.38
N ASN A 295 1.91 -6.29 -12.58
CA ASN A 295 2.28 -7.58 -13.17
C ASN A 295 3.80 -7.67 -13.25
N GLN A 296 4.39 -8.40 -12.30
CA GLN A 296 5.86 -8.52 -12.24
C GLN A 296 6.45 -9.32 -13.40
N ALA A 297 5.68 -10.23 -14.01
CA ALA A 297 6.14 -11.01 -15.15
C ALA A 297 6.21 -10.18 -16.44
N LEU A 298 5.22 -9.30 -16.63
CA LEU A 298 5.14 -8.38 -17.77
C LEU A 298 5.86 -7.05 -17.52
N ASN A 299 6.28 -6.78 -16.28
CA ASN A 299 6.89 -5.52 -15.87
C ASN A 299 5.95 -4.32 -16.11
N MET A 300 4.67 -4.52 -15.82
CA MET A 300 3.61 -3.54 -16.04
C MET A 300 3.01 -3.08 -14.72
N LEU A 301 2.58 -1.82 -14.71
CA LEU A 301 1.62 -1.31 -13.76
C LEU A 301 0.33 -0.98 -14.50
N GLY A 302 -0.78 -1.05 -13.81
CA GLY A 302 -2.07 -0.60 -14.32
C GLY A 302 -2.93 -0.07 -13.20
N PHE A 303 -4.08 0.46 -13.57
CA PHE A 303 -5.04 0.96 -12.61
C PHE A 303 -6.46 0.62 -13.03
N TRP A 304 -7.34 0.53 -12.04
CA TRP A 304 -8.79 0.59 -12.19
C TRP A 304 -9.30 1.79 -11.42
N TRP A 305 -10.10 2.62 -12.08
CA TRP A 305 -10.94 3.57 -11.37
C TRP A 305 -12.24 2.90 -10.93
N LEU A 306 -12.70 3.21 -9.72
CA LEU A 306 -13.85 2.57 -9.11
C LEU A 306 -14.98 3.53 -8.76
N ASP A 307 -16.20 2.99 -8.75
CA ASP A 307 -17.40 3.57 -8.14
C ASP A 307 -18.09 2.43 -7.37
N GLY A 308 -17.65 2.24 -6.12
CA GLY A 308 -17.95 1.06 -5.31
C GLY A 308 -17.56 -0.23 -6.03
N ALA A 309 -18.56 -1.06 -6.37
CA ALA A 309 -18.32 -2.32 -7.08
C ALA A 309 -18.09 -2.17 -8.60
N SER A 310 -18.17 -0.97 -9.17
CA SER A 310 -18.13 -0.74 -10.61
C SER A 310 -16.75 -0.28 -11.07
N ILE A 311 -16.19 -0.94 -12.10
CA ILE A 311 -14.98 -0.44 -12.79
C ILE A 311 -15.41 0.60 -13.83
N ILE A 312 -15.06 1.86 -13.59
CA ILE A 312 -15.43 2.98 -14.48
C ILE A 312 -14.36 3.26 -15.55
N ARG A 313 -13.10 2.94 -15.25
CA ARG A 313 -11.97 3.02 -16.20
C ARG A 313 -10.88 2.02 -15.84
N SER A 314 -10.11 1.60 -16.83
CA SER A 314 -8.89 0.82 -16.60
C SER A 314 -7.84 1.09 -17.68
N ASP A 315 -6.57 1.07 -17.31
CA ASP A 315 -5.45 1.09 -18.28
C ASP A 315 -4.20 0.42 -17.68
N SER A 316 -3.22 0.10 -18.51
CA SER A 316 -1.88 -0.35 -18.07
C SER A 316 -0.75 0.15 -18.96
N LYS A 317 0.44 0.20 -18.37
CA LYS A 317 1.68 0.65 -19.01
C LYS A 317 2.88 -0.12 -18.46
N TRP A 318 3.93 -0.19 -19.26
CA TRP A 318 5.20 -0.76 -18.82
C TRP A 318 5.88 0.17 -17.80
N ALA A 319 6.32 -0.38 -16.66
CA ALA A 319 6.96 0.34 -15.57
C ALA A 319 8.43 -0.05 -15.38
N GLY A 320 8.90 -1.04 -16.13
CA GLY A 320 10.25 -1.54 -15.99
C GLY A 320 10.39 -2.68 -15.00
N PRO A 321 11.58 -3.28 -14.95
CA PRO A 321 11.75 -4.61 -14.40
C PRO A 321 11.44 -4.67 -12.90
N ARG A 322 10.49 -5.56 -12.56
CA ARG A 322 10.08 -5.93 -11.19
C ARG A 322 9.73 -4.70 -10.34
N PRO A 323 8.67 -3.94 -10.70
CA PRO A 323 8.33 -2.72 -10.01
C PRO A 323 7.99 -2.98 -8.53
N ARG A 324 8.28 -1.99 -7.67
CA ARG A 324 7.79 -1.88 -6.28
C ARG A 324 7.18 -0.51 -6.14
N VAL A 325 5.94 -0.39 -5.65
CA VAL A 325 5.02 0.68 -6.03
C VAL A 325 4.43 1.42 -4.82
N ALA A 326 4.92 2.59 -4.43
CA ALA A 326 4.20 3.42 -3.46
C ALA A 326 3.07 4.22 -4.13
N THR A 327 2.03 4.51 -3.36
CA THR A 327 0.91 5.35 -3.79
C THR A 327 0.66 6.43 -2.75
N GLY A 328 0.25 7.62 -3.19
CA GLY A 328 0.28 8.83 -2.39
C GLY A 328 0.00 10.05 -3.24
N ASP A 329 -0.76 11.02 -2.78
CA ASP A 329 -0.71 12.39 -3.29
C ASP A 329 0.62 13.03 -2.88
N PHE A 330 1.66 12.88 -3.70
CA PHE A 330 3.01 13.34 -3.35
C PHE A 330 3.21 14.83 -3.64
N ASP A 331 2.34 15.46 -4.43
CA ASP A 331 2.46 16.86 -4.84
C ASP A 331 1.44 17.81 -4.17
N GLY A 332 0.47 17.27 -3.44
CA GLY A 332 -0.55 17.98 -2.68
C GLY A 332 -1.68 18.53 -3.54
N ASP A 333 -1.93 17.98 -4.72
CA ASP A 333 -2.98 18.44 -5.63
C ASP A 333 -4.36 17.81 -5.34
N GLY A 334 -4.44 16.92 -4.36
CA GLY A 334 -5.65 16.19 -3.98
C GLY A 334 -5.89 14.95 -4.83
N ILE A 335 -4.98 14.60 -5.75
CA ILE A 335 -5.05 13.42 -6.59
C ILE A 335 -3.86 12.52 -6.23
N GLY A 336 -4.15 11.23 -6.06
CA GLY A 336 -3.16 10.23 -5.78
C GLY A 336 -2.26 9.94 -6.98
N ASP A 337 -0.98 9.74 -6.67
CA ASP A 337 0.07 9.41 -7.62
C ASP A 337 0.60 7.99 -7.38
N VAL A 338 1.48 7.55 -8.28
CA VAL A 338 2.14 6.26 -8.22
C VAL A 338 3.66 6.43 -8.33
N VAL A 339 4.39 6.12 -7.27
CA VAL A 339 5.86 6.02 -7.27
C VAL A 339 6.26 4.58 -7.44
N TRP A 340 7.27 4.27 -8.24
CA TRP A 340 7.81 2.91 -8.24
C TRP A 340 9.32 2.85 -8.42
N THR A 341 9.90 1.72 -8.03
CA THR A 341 11.32 1.43 -8.21
C THR A 341 11.56 0.27 -9.18
N GLN A 342 12.63 0.37 -9.96
CA GLN A 342 13.14 -0.75 -10.74
C GLN A 342 14.16 -1.54 -9.91
N GLN A 343 13.99 -2.86 -9.83
CA GLN A 343 14.80 -3.73 -8.97
C GLN A 343 15.94 -4.41 -9.76
N VAL A 344 16.53 -3.68 -10.70
CA VAL A 344 17.74 -4.09 -11.44
C VAL A 344 18.72 -2.92 -11.54
N SER A 345 20.01 -3.22 -11.71
CA SER A 345 21.05 -2.18 -11.86
C SER A 345 21.06 -1.59 -13.29
N PRO A 346 21.23 -0.27 -13.46
CA PRO A 346 21.18 0.76 -12.41
C PRO A 346 19.76 0.92 -11.83
N TYR A 347 19.66 1.02 -10.50
CA TYR A 347 18.38 1.10 -9.81
C TYR A 347 17.85 2.53 -9.84
N TYR A 348 16.57 2.70 -10.19
CA TYR A 348 15.92 4.00 -10.28
C TYR A 348 14.57 3.99 -9.55
N SER A 349 14.17 5.17 -9.08
CA SER A 349 12.81 5.47 -8.63
C SER A 349 12.16 6.47 -9.59
N PHE A 350 10.93 6.20 -9.97
CA PHE A 350 10.12 7.00 -10.88
C PHE A 350 8.80 7.36 -10.20
N MET A 351 8.11 8.35 -10.77
CA MET A 351 6.77 8.75 -10.38
C MET A 351 5.90 8.93 -11.62
N TRP A 352 4.67 8.49 -11.49
CA TRP A 352 3.53 8.84 -12.32
C TRP A 352 2.67 9.75 -11.47
N ARG A 353 2.76 11.03 -11.77
CA ARG A 353 1.89 12.03 -11.16
C ARG A 353 0.57 12.01 -11.91
N SER A 354 -0.54 11.76 -11.23
CA SER A 354 -1.83 11.70 -11.89
C SER A 354 -2.27 13.10 -12.36
N ARG A 355 -3.08 13.14 -13.42
CA ARG A 355 -3.73 14.36 -13.88
C ARG A 355 -5.25 14.35 -13.63
N GLY A 356 -5.78 13.28 -13.04
CA GLY A 356 -7.21 13.07 -12.85
C GLY A 356 -7.99 12.70 -14.13
N ASP A 357 -7.34 12.73 -15.30
CA ASP A 357 -7.96 12.41 -16.60
C ASP A 357 -7.52 11.04 -17.15
N GLY A 358 -6.87 10.23 -16.29
CA GLY A 358 -6.35 8.89 -16.55
C GLY A 358 -5.08 8.87 -17.40
N GLU A 359 -4.47 10.03 -17.61
CA GLU A 359 -3.08 10.17 -18.04
C GLU A 359 -2.20 10.56 -16.85
N PHE A 360 -0.89 10.30 -16.99
CA PHE A 360 0.10 10.59 -15.96
C PHE A 360 1.29 11.38 -16.51
N ASP A 361 1.80 12.32 -15.73
CA ASP A 361 3.12 12.90 -15.94
C ASP A 361 4.21 12.00 -15.35
N ALA A 362 5.23 11.67 -16.14
CA ALA A 362 6.26 10.71 -15.73
C ALA A 362 7.58 11.41 -15.35
N TYR A 363 8.07 11.13 -14.14
CA TYR A 363 9.29 11.73 -13.59
C TYR A 363 10.30 10.66 -13.16
N LEU A 364 11.58 10.96 -13.32
CA LEU A 364 12.66 10.25 -12.63
C LEU A 364 12.91 10.97 -11.30
N ILE A 365 12.70 10.28 -10.18
CA ILE A 365 12.88 10.83 -8.83
C ILE A 365 14.36 10.79 -8.45
N ALA A 366 14.97 9.61 -8.51
CA ALA A 366 16.35 9.40 -8.11
C ALA A 366 16.94 8.12 -8.69
N GLN A 367 18.27 8.11 -8.82
CA GLN A 367 19.01 6.86 -8.84
C GLN A 367 19.14 6.36 -7.39
N ILE A 368 18.72 5.11 -7.16
CA ILE A 368 18.78 4.46 -5.85
C ILE A 368 19.83 3.33 -5.88
N ASN A 369 19.93 2.58 -4.79
CA ASN A 369 20.78 1.40 -4.73
C ASN A 369 19.99 0.15 -4.34
N GLN A 370 20.61 -1.03 -4.47
CA GLN A 370 20.00 -2.35 -4.24
C GLN A 370 19.44 -2.61 -2.83
N TYR A 371 19.73 -1.73 -1.87
CA TYR A 371 19.26 -1.86 -0.48
C TYR A 371 17.91 -1.18 -0.26
N TRP A 372 17.51 -0.25 -1.14
CA TRP A 372 16.20 0.40 -1.11
C TRP A 372 15.19 -0.50 -1.84
N ARG A 373 14.55 -1.37 -1.07
CA ARG A 373 13.71 -2.46 -1.61
C ARG A 373 12.21 -2.14 -1.64
N SER A 374 11.81 -1.05 -0.99
CA SER A 374 10.42 -0.69 -0.72
C SER A 374 10.36 0.70 -0.11
N ALA A 375 9.71 1.62 -0.79
CA ALA A 375 8.98 2.69 -0.12
C ALA A 375 7.65 2.08 0.38
N LEU A 376 7.04 2.65 1.41
CA LEU A 376 5.59 2.67 1.66
C LEU A 376 5.08 4.00 1.13
#